data_AF-A0A974CX36-F1
#
_entry.id   AF-A0A974CX36-F1
#
_cell.length_a   1.000
_cell.length_b   1.000
_cell.length_c   1.000
_cell.angle_alpha   90.00
_cell.angle_beta   90.00
_cell.angle_gamma   90.00
#
_symmetry.space_group_name_H-M   'P 1'
#
loop_
_entity.id
_entity.type
_entity.pdbx_description
1 polymer ?
#
loop_
_entity_poly.entity_id
_entity_poly.type
_entity_poly.pdbx_seq_one_letter_code
_entity_poly.pdbx_strand_id
1 'polypeptide(L)'
;MNYDLHWCKQPDVGLPKPDLVLFLNVSAEVAATRGGFGNEIYEANSFQEKVAKRYTELMEAFFQVVDASQNIEDVHRQLKELSEKGIENAKDKPFGKLWEEESP
;
A
#
# COMPACT_ATOMS: atom_id res chain seq x y z
N MET A 1 14.61 13.55 -17.84
CA MET A 1 13.68 12.40 -17.93
C MET A 1 12.51 12.71 -17.00
N ASN A 2 11.30 12.78 -17.52
CA ASN A 2 10.11 13.06 -16.71
C ASN A 2 9.37 11.72 -16.51
N TYR A 3 9.73 10.99 -15.46
CA TYR A 3 9.05 9.76 -15.07
C TYR A 3 7.88 10.14 -14.17
N ASP A 4 6.76 10.51 -14.79
CA ASP A 4 5.53 10.77 -14.06
C ASP A 4 4.90 9.47 -13.55
N LEU A 5 3.87 9.60 -12.70
CA LEU A 5 3.22 8.44 -12.09
C LEU A 5 2.60 7.52 -13.15
N HIS A 6 2.12 8.07 -14.27
CA HIS A 6 1.55 7.29 -15.36
C HIS A 6 2.61 6.38 -15.98
N TRP A 7 3.80 6.93 -16.28
CA TRP A 7 4.92 6.15 -16.80
C TRP A 7 5.34 5.05 -15.82
N CYS A 8 5.42 5.37 -14.52
CA CYS A 8 5.79 4.40 -13.49
C CYS A 8 4.78 3.25 -13.34
N LYS A 9 3.49 3.47 -13.64
CA LYS A 9 2.45 2.42 -13.59
C LYS A 9 2.53 1.44 -14.77
N GLN A 10 3.02 1.87 -15.93
CA GLN A 10 2.94 1.08 -17.18
C GLN A 10 3.47 -0.36 -17.10
N PRO A 11 4.60 -0.64 -16.42
CA PRO A 11 5.13 -2.02 -16.35
C PRO A 11 4.23 -2.99 -15.58
N ASP A 12 3.38 -2.48 -14.69
CA ASP A 12 2.52 -3.27 -13.80
C ASP A 12 1.06 -3.34 -14.30
N VAL A 13 0.74 -2.64 -15.40
CA VAL A 13 -0.60 -2.71 -16.01
C VAL A 13 -0.89 -4.14 -16.45
N GLY A 14 -2.06 -4.66 -16.08
CA GLY A 14 -2.50 -6.01 -16.42
C GLY A 14 -2.10 -7.09 -15.40
N LEU A 15 -1.31 -6.77 -14.37
CA LEU A 15 -1.09 -7.68 -13.25
C LEU A 15 -2.42 -8.04 -12.55
N PRO A 16 -2.51 -9.17 -11.84
CA PRO A 16 -3.69 -9.48 -11.03
C PRO A 16 -4.01 -8.35 -10.06
N LYS A 17 -5.22 -7.79 -10.17
CA LYS A 17 -5.68 -6.71 -9.27
C LYS A 17 -5.89 -7.28 -7.88
N PRO A 18 -5.31 -6.66 -6.82
CA PRO A 18 -5.59 -7.07 -5.46
C PRO A 18 -7.03 -6.74 -5.07
N ASP A 19 -7.69 -7.63 -4.32
CA ASP A 19 -9.00 -7.38 -3.72
C ASP A 19 -8.92 -6.44 -2.50
N LEU A 20 -7.76 -6.41 -1.86
CA LEU A 20 -7.48 -5.62 -0.67
C LEU A 20 -5.99 -5.27 -0.62
N VAL A 21 -5.68 -3.99 -0.40
CA VAL A 21 -4.34 -3.51 -0.05
C VAL A 21 -4.38 -2.89 1.33
N LEU A 22 -3.60 -3.43 2.27
CA LEU A 22 -3.48 -2.92 3.62
C LEU A 22 -2.30 -1.94 3.67
N PHE A 23 -2.59 -0.65 3.73
CA PHE A 23 -1.57 0.40 3.83
C PHE A 23 -1.28 0.69 5.30
N LEU A 24 -0.14 0.20 5.79
CA LEU A 24 0.31 0.41 7.17
C LEU A 24 0.90 1.80 7.30
N ASN A 25 0.08 2.76 7.73
CA ASN A 25 0.48 4.14 7.89
C ASN A 25 1.21 4.34 9.21
N VAL A 26 2.45 4.82 9.12
CA VAL A 26 3.27 5.19 10.27
C VAL A 26 4.11 6.41 9.88
N SER A 27 4.28 7.35 10.81
CA SER A 27 5.13 8.50 10.54
C SER A 27 6.61 8.07 10.47
N ALA A 28 7.43 8.81 9.71
CA ALA A 28 8.86 8.52 9.60
C ALA A 28 9.55 8.58 10.97
N GLU A 29 9.11 9.48 11.86
CA GLU A 29 9.61 9.61 13.22
C GLU A 29 9.33 8.35 14.03
N VAL A 30 8.10 7.82 13.98
CA VAL A 30 7.73 6.59 14.69
C VAL A 30 8.47 5.39 14.11
N ALA A 31 8.58 5.30 12.78
CA ALA A 31 9.32 4.21 12.12
C ALA A 31 10.80 4.19 12.51
N ALA A 32 11.45 5.37 12.59
CA ALA A 32 12.85 5.49 12.98
C ALA A 32 13.14 4.98 14.41
N THR A 33 12.15 4.98 15.30
CA THR A 33 12.31 4.45 16.67
C THR A 33 12.37 2.92 16.74
N ARG A 34 11.93 2.21 15.69
CA ARG A 34 11.85 0.73 15.67
C ARG A 34 13.21 0.04 15.46
N GLY A 35 14.28 0.82 15.37
CA GLY A 35 15.64 0.34 15.14
C GLY A 35 15.88 -0.05 13.69
N GLY A 36 17.13 0.06 13.24
CA GLY A 36 17.52 -0.36 11.89
C GLY A 36 17.31 0.68 10.78
N PHE A 37 16.60 1.78 11.04
CA PHE A 37 16.37 2.85 10.06
C PHE A 37 17.67 3.59 9.69
N GLY A 38 17.95 3.68 8.40
CA GLY A 38 19.10 4.37 7.82
C GLY A 38 20.21 3.43 7.32
N ASN A 39 19.98 2.12 7.38
CA ASN A 39 20.93 1.12 6.89
C ASN A 39 20.69 0.76 5.43
N GLU A 40 19.47 0.92 4.93
CA GLU A 40 19.13 0.71 3.52
C GLU A 40 19.09 2.01 2.72
N ILE A 41 19.35 1.93 1.41
CA ILE A 41 19.50 3.08 0.51
C ILE A 41 18.27 4.01 0.43
N TYR A 42 17.08 3.52 0.81
CA TYR A 42 15.83 4.29 0.78
C TYR A 42 15.38 4.76 2.17
N GLU A 43 16.10 4.43 3.24
CA GLU A 43 15.77 4.80 4.62
C GLU A 43 16.29 6.20 4.97
N ALA A 44 15.96 7.18 4.12
CA ALA A 44 16.21 8.59 4.36
C ALA A 44 14.90 9.34 4.53
N ASN A 45 14.74 10.13 5.61
CA ASN A 45 13.49 10.84 5.93
C ASN A 45 12.93 11.65 4.76
N SER A 46 13.76 12.45 4.10
CA SER A 46 13.35 13.29 2.97
C SER A 46 12.91 12.48 1.73
N PHE A 47 13.35 11.23 1.61
CA PHE A 47 12.89 10.31 0.58
C PHE A 47 11.58 9.65 0.99
N GLN A 48 11.47 9.16 2.23
CA GLN A 48 10.26 8.56 2.78
C GLN A 48 9.06 9.53 2.77
N GLU A 49 9.29 10.82 3.02
CA GLU A 49 8.25 11.86 2.86
C GLU A 49 7.74 11.97 1.42
N LYS A 50 8.61 11.83 0.42
CA LYS A 50 8.20 11.85 -1.00
C LYS A 50 7.44 10.57 -1.35
N VAL A 51 7.91 9.43 -0.85
CA VAL A 51 7.26 8.12 -1.02
C VAL A 51 5.85 8.15 -0.44
N ALA A 52 5.67 8.67 0.78
CA ALA A 52 4.36 8.80 1.41
C ALA A 52 3.37 9.60 0.54
N LYS A 53 3.81 10.73 -0.04
CA LYS A 53 2.99 11.53 -0.95
C LYS A 53 2.58 10.75 -2.20
N ARG A 54 3.51 10.00 -2.81
CA ARG A 54 3.21 9.16 -3.98
C ARG A 54 2.26 8.01 -3.66
N TYR A 55 2.34 7.42 -2.48
CA TYR A 55 1.37 6.43 -2.04
C TYR A 55 -0.04 7.02 -1.94
N THR A 56 -0.19 8.25 -1.45
CA THR A 56 -1.49 8.94 -1.43
C THR A 56 -2.07 9.10 -2.84
N GLU A 57 -1.23 9.43 -3.83
CA GLU A 57 -1.63 9.51 -5.25
C GLU A 57 -1.99 8.14 -5.86
N LEU A 58 -1.49 7.05 -5.29
CA LEU A 58 -1.74 5.67 -5.73
C LEU A 58 -2.93 5.00 -5.03
N MET A 59 -3.50 5.63 -3.99
CA MET A 59 -4.61 5.04 -3.24
C MET A 59 -5.84 4.87 -4.13
N GLU A 60 -6.37 3.65 -4.13
CA GLU A 60 -7.57 3.25 -4.86
C GLU A 60 -8.65 2.79 -3.86
N ALA A 61 -9.88 2.54 -4.34
CA ALA A 61 -10.99 2.11 -3.49
C ALA A 61 -10.75 0.78 -2.72
N PHE A 62 -9.82 -0.05 -3.19
CA PHE A 62 -9.44 -1.32 -2.53
C PHE A 62 -8.33 -1.16 -1.47
N PHE A 63 -7.87 0.06 -1.20
CA PHE A 63 -6.94 0.34 -0.10
C PHE A 63 -7.69 0.47 1.23
N GLN A 64 -7.11 -0.07 2.29
CA GLN A 64 -7.50 0.17 3.67
C GLN A 64 -6.30 0.68 4.44
N VAL A 65 -6.43 1.89 5.00
CA VAL A 65 -5.37 2.50 5.80
C VAL A 65 -5.46 1.96 7.23
N VAL A 66 -4.35 1.41 7.71
CA VAL A 66 -4.23 0.88 9.07
C VAL A 66 -3.20 1.73 9.79
N ASP A 67 -3.58 2.29 10.94
CA ASP A 67 -2.66 3.00 11.81
C ASP A 67 -1.69 2.01 12.44
N ALA A 68 -0.47 1.99 11.90
CA ALA A 68 0.57 1.09 12.32
C ALA A 68 1.41 1.67 13.47
N SER A 69 1.02 2.79 14.09
CA SER A 69 1.70 3.36 15.27
C SER A 69 1.32 2.68 16.60
N GLN A 70 0.24 1.89 16.59
CA GLN A 70 -0.25 1.11 17.72
C GLN A 70 0.68 -0.08 18.06
N ASN A 71 0.36 -0.80 19.14
CA ASN A 71 1.07 -2.04 19.48
C ASN A 71 0.82 -3.15 18.45
N ILE A 72 1.70 -4.14 18.43
CA ILE A 72 1.72 -5.20 17.42
C ILE A 72 0.43 -6.01 17.46
N GLU A 73 -0.09 -6.31 18.65
CA GLU A 73 -1.28 -7.13 18.85
C GLU A 73 -2.53 -6.45 18.27
N ASP A 74 -2.70 -5.15 18.51
CA ASP A 74 -3.84 -4.38 18.00
C ASP A 74 -3.78 -4.18 16.49
N VAL A 75 -2.60 -3.92 15.95
CA VAL A 75 -2.40 -3.84 14.49
C VAL A 75 -2.68 -5.21 13.86
N HIS A 76 -2.14 -6.29 14.43
CA HIS A 76 -2.37 -7.65 13.94
C HIS A 76 -3.86 -8.01 13.92
N ARG A 77 -4.58 -7.74 15.01
CA ARG A 77 -6.03 -7.97 15.10
C ARG A 77 -6.79 -7.23 14.01
N GLN A 78 -6.48 -5.96 13.79
CA GLN A 78 -7.10 -5.16 12.71
C GLN A 78 -6.81 -5.74 11.32
N LEU A 79 -5.55 -6.09 11.04
CA LEU A 79 -5.15 -6.68 9.76
C LEU A 79 -5.86 -8.02 9.53
N LYS A 80 -6.00 -8.85 10.57
CA LYS A 80 -6.72 -10.12 10.51
C LYS A 80 -8.20 -9.91 10.16
N GLU A 81 -8.89 -9.04 10.89
CA GLU A 81 -10.31 -8.75 10.65
C GLU A 81 -10.56 -8.20 9.23
N LEU A 82 -9.70 -7.30 8.75
CA LEU A 82 -9.79 -6.76 7.39
C LEU A 82 -9.50 -7.83 6.33
N SER A 83 -8.52 -8.69 6.57
CA SER A 83 -8.17 -9.77 5.66
C SER A 83 -9.29 -10.82 5.55
N GLU A 84 -9.90 -11.21 6.66
CA GLU A 84 -11.04 -12.14 6.67
C GLU A 84 -12.23 -11.57 5.90
N LYS A 85 -12.54 -10.28 6.09
CA LYS A 85 -13.56 -9.57 5.29
C LYS A 85 -13.19 -9.49 3.81
N GLY A 86 -11.92 -9.22 3.51
CA GLY A 86 -11.39 -9.17 2.14
C GLY A 86 -11.58 -10.49 1.41
N ILE A 87 -11.21 -11.61 2.05
CA ILE A 87 -11.38 -12.97 1.53
C ILE A 87 -12.86 -13.27 1.27
N GLU A 88 -13.73 -13.02 2.24
CA GLU A 88 -15.16 -13.27 2.09
C GLU A 88 -15.78 -12.45 0.94
N ASN A 89 -15.35 -11.19 0.78
CA ASN A 89 -15.81 -10.31 -0.29
C ASN A 89 -15.25 -10.69 -1.67
N ALA A 90 -14.13 -11.39 -1.74
CA ALA A 90 -13.43 -11.74 -2.97
C ALA A 90 -13.80 -13.14 -3.49
N LYS A 91 -14.26 -14.04 -2.62
CA LYS A 91 -14.39 -15.49 -2.89
C LYS A 91 -15.12 -15.87 -4.19
N ASP A 92 -16.12 -15.10 -4.59
CA ASP A 92 -16.97 -15.37 -5.77
C ASP A 92 -16.72 -14.38 -6.91
N LYS A 93 -15.72 -13.49 -6.78
CA LYS A 93 -15.41 -12.47 -7.79
C LYS A 93 -14.35 -13.00 -8.77
N PRO A 94 -14.47 -12.67 -10.06
CA PRO A 94 -13.39 -12.94 -11.00
C PRO A 94 -12.17 -12.06 -10.69
N PHE A 95 -10.98 -12.53 -11.07
CA PHE A 95 -9.77 -11.74 -10.97
C PHE A 95 -9.86 -10.49 -11.86
N GLY A 96 -9.69 -9.32 -11.24
CA GLY A 96 -9.50 -8.08 -11.96
C GLY A 96 -8.08 -7.95 -12.51
N LYS A 97 -7.87 -6.96 -13.36
CA LYS A 97 -6.54 -6.56 -13.83
C LYS A 97 -6.18 -5.18 -13.28
N LEU A 98 -4.95 -5.03 -12.84
CA LEU A 98 -4.43 -3.83 -12.20
C LEU A 98 -4.22 -2.74 -13.26
N TRP A 99 -4.82 -1.57 -13.05
CA TRP A 99 -4.68 -0.37 -13.89
C TRP A 99 -4.95 -0.57 -15.39
N GLU A 100 -5.62 -1.65 -15.78
CA GLU A 100 -6.18 -1.80 -17.13
C GLU A 100 -7.51 -1.03 -17.16
N GLU A 101 -7.67 -0.12 -18.12
CA GLU A 101 -8.97 0.55 -18.34
C GLU A 101 -9.99 -0.50 -18.77
N GLU A 102 -11.20 -0.45 -18.21
CA GLU A 102 -12.30 -1.29 -18.68
C GLU A 102 -12.50 -0.98 -20.17
N SER A 103 -12.35 -2.00 -21.02
CA SER A 103 -12.64 -1.85 -22.45
C SER A 103 -14.11 -1.43 -22.61
N PRO A 104 -14.41 -0.43 -23.45
CA PRO A 104 -15.78 0.05 -23.66
C PRO A 104 -16.71 -1.04 -24.23
#